data_AF-A0A1F3KPD1-F1
#
_entry.id   AF-A0A1F3KPD1-F1
#
_cell.length_a   1.000
_cell.length_b   1.000
_cell.length_c   1.000
_cell.angle_alpha   90.00
_cell.angle_beta   90.00
_cell.angle_gamma   90.00
#
_symmetry.space_group_name_H-M   'P 1'
#
loop_
_entity.id
_entity.type
_entity.pdbx_description
1 polymer ?
#
loop_
_entity_poly.entity_id
_entity_poly.type
_entity_poly.pdbx_seq_one_letter_code
_entity_poly.pdbx_strand_id
1 'polypeptide(L)'
;MNFDPFVIPFLIGLATLIIVLSYKYIRWFIKLSGEHKLKLLRWIFSHKIILALKEIFLESLLHRKIFRRNLLLGYMHASIALGWALLIVAGNLEAKLHSGKVFNMPYDPIFLKFFVHERSNIPIATFYTFVMDFLLLMILIGVGLAIYKRIKSRLFGMKRTTRLKIFDKVGLYTIWLIFPMRFLAESFTSGQYGTGGFLTGNAGNFFATFLPVEYLSYGAWWGYSTVLGTFLIVLPFSRYMHIPTEICLIALRNFGIKTNKIYDGITEFEVNSCPRCGICIDVCQLNEVKINDIQAVYFLQKTREHVKDEHKAFNCLLCGRCENVCPVGIEVNAIRITKRKQLVFDNANAFNYLNGATVKKADVIYFAGCMTHLTPAIKFAMCSILDTAGINYNFIDKDGSICCGRPLLMAGKIDSALSLIKKNKQQITESGATTLVTSCPICYKIFKDEYKLSINVLHHSQYILQLIRENKIQVDASNLKTVYHDPCELGRGSGIYNEPRQLLQNVSNLISIKKEKEDSLCCGGSLGNFKLSVSEKLQISSNVIKEFELYTPDMIVTACPLCKKTFSRVSAIPVKDIAELTFTAMRKKYKINTELQRKQPKESEMISG
;
A
#
# COMPACT_ATOMS: atom_id res chain seq x y z
N MET A 1 -14.68 -44.97 -19.00
CA MET A 1 -14.55 -43.61 -18.45
C MET A 1 -15.79 -42.86 -18.85
N ASN A 2 -16.80 -42.74 -17.98
CA ASN A 2 -18.08 -42.13 -18.32
C ASN A 2 -18.06 -40.64 -18.00
N PHE A 3 -17.38 -39.84 -18.82
CA PHE A 3 -17.53 -38.39 -18.79
C PHE A 3 -17.84 -37.91 -20.20
N ASP A 4 -18.71 -36.91 -20.31
CA ASP A 4 -19.09 -36.38 -21.62
C ASP A 4 -17.93 -35.56 -22.24
N PRO A 5 -17.65 -35.71 -23.55
CA PRO A 5 -16.63 -34.94 -24.25
C PRO A 5 -16.67 -33.42 -24.04
N PHE A 6 -17.83 -32.79 -23.80
CA PHE A 6 -17.88 -31.34 -23.59
C PHE A 6 -17.11 -30.88 -22.34
N VAL A 7 -16.80 -31.78 -21.40
CA VAL A 7 -16.07 -31.46 -20.16
C VAL A 7 -14.56 -31.30 -20.41
N ILE A 8 -14.05 -31.77 -21.55
CA ILE A 8 -12.61 -31.79 -21.88
C ILE A 8 -11.96 -30.38 -21.81
N PRO A 9 -12.53 -29.31 -22.41
CA PRO A 9 -11.94 -27.97 -22.34
C PRO A 9 -11.74 -27.48 -20.90
N PHE A 10 -12.71 -27.70 -20.02
CA PHE A 10 -12.60 -27.38 -18.60
C PHE A 10 -11.47 -28.17 -17.93
N LEU A 11 -11.39 -29.49 -18.15
CA LEU A 11 -10.36 -30.34 -17.55
C LEU A 11 -8.95 -29.94 -17.98
N ILE A 12 -8.74 -29.65 -19.27
CA ILE A 12 -7.46 -29.15 -19.80
C ILE A 12 -7.09 -27.83 -19.11
N GLY A 13 -8.07 -26.93 -18.97
CA GLY A 13 -7.85 -25.64 -18.31
C GLY A 13 -7.51 -25.78 -16.83
N LEU A 14 -8.22 -26.65 -16.11
CA LEU A 14 -7.98 -26.93 -14.69
C LEU A 14 -6.61 -27.58 -14.48
N ALA A 15 -6.25 -28.59 -15.27
CA ALA A 15 -4.95 -29.25 -15.20
C ALA A 15 -3.81 -28.26 -15.48
N THR A 16 -3.95 -27.43 -16.52
CA THR A 16 -2.98 -26.38 -16.86
C THR A 16 -2.80 -25.40 -15.70
N LEU A 17 -3.91 -24.93 -15.12
CA LEU A 17 -3.88 -24.02 -13.98
C LEU A 17 -3.15 -24.64 -12.79
N ILE A 18 -3.49 -25.87 -12.40
CA ILE A 18 -2.88 -26.57 -11.26
C ILE A 18 -1.38 -26.74 -11.49
N ILE A 19 -0.96 -27.21 -12.66
CA ILE A 19 0.45 -27.43 -12.99
C ILE A 19 1.24 -26.11 -12.93
N VAL A 20 0.74 -25.06 -13.58
CA VAL A 20 1.43 -23.77 -13.66
C VAL A 20 1.47 -23.07 -12.30
N LEU A 21 0.37 -23.08 -11.53
CA LEU A 21 0.34 -22.51 -10.18
C LEU A 21 1.28 -23.25 -9.24
N SER A 22 1.25 -24.58 -9.26
CA SER A 22 2.13 -25.42 -8.43
C SER A 22 3.59 -25.10 -8.73
N TYR A 23 3.98 -25.09 -10.00
CA TYR A 23 5.33 -24.73 -10.43
C TYR A 23 5.75 -23.33 -9.93
N LYS A 24 4.90 -22.31 -10.14
CA LYS A 24 5.18 -20.93 -9.72
C LYS A 24 5.34 -20.83 -8.20
N TYR A 25 4.38 -21.37 -7.44
CA TYR A 25 4.37 -21.26 -6.00
C TYR A 25 5.54 -22.02 -5.38
N ILE A 26 5.80 -23.26 -5.81
CA ILE A 26 6.98 -24.02 -5.35
C ILE A 26 8.25 -23.20 -5.58
N ARG A 27 8.44 -22.66 -6.79
CA ARG A 27 9.60 -21.82 -7.11
C ARG A 27 9.68 -20.57 -6.22
N TRP A 28 8.56 -19.90 -5.95
CA TRP A 28 8.53 -18.70 -5.11
C TRP A 28 8.82 -19.03 -3.64
N PHE A 29 8.26 -20.12 -3.12
CA PHE A 29 8.56 -20.60 -1.76
C PHE A 29 10.04 -20.98 -1.60
N ILE A 30 10.63 -21.67 -2.60
CA ILE A 30 12.07 -22.00 -2.60
C ILE A 30 12.92 -20.72 -2.56
N LYS A 31 12.51 -19.67 -3.28
CA LYS A 31 13.20 -18.36 -3.32
C LYS A 31 12.98 -17.49 -2.09
N LEU A 32 12.18 -17.89 -1.09
CA LEU A 32 12.06 -17.12 0.15
C LEU A 32 13.41 -17.05 0.87
N SER A 33 13.70 -15.90 1.48
CA SER A 33 14.89 -15.73 2.32
C SER A 33 14.86 -16.67 3.53
N GLY A 34 16.03 -16.99 4.08
CA GLY A 34 16.14 -17.88 5.25
C GLY A 34 15.32 -17.38 6.45
N GLU A 35 15.30 -16.06 6.69
CA GLU A 35 14.48 -15.44 7.74
C GLU A 35 12.98 -15.72 7.53
N HIS A 36 12.49 -15.64 6.30
CA HIS A 36 11.09 -15.89 5.97
C HIS A 36 10.71 -17.36 6.11
N LYS A 37 11.59 -18.27 5.70
CA LYS A 37 11.38 -19.72 5.88
C LYS A 37 11.26 -20.10 7.35
N LEU A 38 12.08 -19.52 8.23
CA LEU A 38 12.00 -19.73 9.67
C LEU A 38 10.69 -19.22 10.28
N LYS A 39 10.22 -18.03 9.86
CA LYS A 39 8.92 -17.49 10.30
C LYS A 39 7.76 -18.38 9.85
N LEU A 40 7.83 -18.96 8.65
CA LEU A 40 6.81 -19.85 8.10
C LEU A 40 6.74 -21.20 8.83
N LEU A 41 7.87 -21.76 9.28
CA LEU A 41 7.88 -23.02 10.03
C LEU A 41 7.21 -22.88 11.42
N ARG A 42 7.45 -21.76 12.10
CA ARG A 42 6.82 -21.44 13.40
C ARG A 42 5.30 -21.24 13.31
N TRP A 43 4.76 -21.13 12.09
CA TRP A 43 3.37 -20.75 11.86
C TRP A 43 2.39 -21.94 11.87
N ILE A 44 2.80 -23.15 11.47
CA ILE A 44 1.92 -24.33 11.37
C ILE A 44 1.15 -24.60 12.69
N PHE A 45 1.66 -24.10 13.81
CA PHE A 45 1.12 -24.32 15.16
C PHE A 45 0.58 -23.06 15.86
N SER A 46 0.25 -21.98 15.15
CA SER A 46 -0.15 -20.69 15.77
C SER A 46 -1.61 -20.27 15.54
N HIS A 47 -2.23 -19.62 16.54
CA HIS A 47 -3.57 -18.99 16.45
C HIS A 47 -3.70 -17.95 15.32
N LYS A 48 -2.57 -17.49 14.75
CA LYS A 48 -2.52 -16.59 13.58
C LYS A 48 -3.22 -17.16 12.34
N ILE A 49 -3.43 -18.49 12.26
CA ILE A 49 -4.18 -19.13 11.17
C ILE A 49 -5.63 -18.62 11.11
N ILE A 50 -6.31 -18.54 12.26
CA ILE A 50 -7.72 -18.13 12.32
C ILE A 50 -7.87 -16.66 11.88
N LEU A 51 -6.96 -15.80 12.32
CA LEU A 51 -6.92 -14.40 11.90
C LEU A 51 -6.69 -14.28 10.39
N ALA A 52 -5.76 -15.06 9.83
CA ALA A 52 -5.50 -15.08 8.40
C ALA A 52 -6.73 -15.57 7.60
N LEU A 53 -7.39 -16.64 8.03
CA LEU A 53 -8.60 -17.15 7.38
C LEU A 53 -9.75 -16.13 7.40
N LYS A 54 -9.94 -15.46 8.54
CA LYS A 54 -10.91 -14.36 8.65
C LYS A 54 -10.57 -13.22 7.69
N GLU A 55 -9.30 -12.81 7.61
CA GLU A 55 -8.90 -11.74 6.69
C GLU A 55 -9.02 -12.16 5.22
N ILE A 56 -8.67 -13.40 4.86
CA ILE A 56 -8.88 -13.96 3.52
C ILE A 56 -10.37 -13.88 3.15
N PHE A 57 -11.27 -14.31 4.05
CA PHE A 57 -12.70 -14.24 3.80
C PHE A 57 -13.18 -12.79 3.60
N LEU A 58 -12.79 -11.88 4.48
CA LEU A 58 -13.24 -10.48 4.44
C LEU A 58 -12.68 -9.71 3.23
N GLU A 59 -11.46 -10.00 2.80
CA GLU A 59 -10.81 -9.23 1.73
C GLU A 59 -10.90 -9.91 0.36
N SER A 60 -10.76 -11.25 0.26
CA SER A 60 -10.82 -11.97 -1.02
C SER A 60 -12.24 -12.27 -1.50
N LEU A 61 -13.21 -12.48 -0.59
CA LEU A 61 -14.61 -12.72 -0.96
C LEU A 61 -15.44 -11.44 -0.80
N LEU A 62 -15.48 -10.87 0.41
CA LEU A 62 -16.32 -9.71 0.69
C LEU A 62 -15.71 -8.36 0.25
N HIS A 63 -14.42 -8.29 -0.09
CA HIS A 63 -13.77 -7.06 -0.57
C HIS A 63 -14.00 -5.83 0.34
N ARG A 64 -13.96 -6.03 1.67
CA ARG A 64 -14.26 -4.99 2.67
C ARG A 64 -13.48 -3.69 2.45
N LYS A 65 -12.19 -3.75 2.12
CA LYS A 65 -11.37 -2.55 1.84
C LYS A 65 -11.85 -1.77 0.60
N ILE A 66 -12.40 -2.44 -0.40
CA ILE A 66 -12.97 -1.78 -1.59
C ILE A 66 -14.30 -1.13 -1.25
N PHE A 67 -15.16 -1.79 -0.47
CA PHE A 67 -16.43 -1.23 0.00
C PHE A 67 -16.26 0.09 0.74
N ARG A 68 -15.24 0.20 1.61
CA ARG A 68 -14.92 1.44 2.32
C ARG A 68 -14.54 2.61 1.40
N ARG A 69 -14.16 2.33 0.14
CA ARG A 69 -13.81 3.37 -0.83
C ARG A 69 -14.96 3.75 -1.73
N ASN A 70 -15.69 2.76 -2.25
CA ASN A 70 -16.83 2.99 -3.12
C ASN A 70 -17.77 1.80 -3.02
N LEU A 71 -19.01 2.06 -2.60
CA LEU A 71 -20.04 1.05 -2.36
C LEU A 71 -20.33 0.23 -3.63
N LEU A 72 -20.51 0.92 -4.77
CA LEU A 72 -20.85 0.29 -6.05
C LEU A 72 -19.71 -0.61 -6.56
N LEU A 73 -18.46 -0.14 -6.43
CA LEU A 73 -17.28 -0.91 -6.80
C LEU A 73 -17.08 -2.12 -5.89
N GLY A 74 -17.35 -1.99 -4.59
CA GLY A 74 -17.31 -3.08 -3.63
C GLY A 74 -18.36 -4.15 -3.94
N TYR A 75 -19.61 -3.74 -4.14
CA TYR A 75 -20.72 -4.64 -4.46
C TYR A 75 -20.48 -5.44 -5.74
N MET A 76 -19.97 -4.77 -6.79
CA MET A 76 -19.61 -5.44 -8.05
C MET A 76 -18.57 -6.55 -7.86
N HIS A 77 -17.51 -6.35 -7.07
CA HIS A 77 -16.50 -7.41 -6.85
C HIS A 77 -17.03 -8.49 -5.91
N ALA A 78 -17.74 -8.11 -4.85
CA ALA A 78 -18.28 -9.05 -3.87
C ALA A 78 -19.34 -9.96 -4.48
N SER A 79 -20.28 -9.44 -5.27
CA SER A 79 -21.29 -10.25 -5.97
C SER A 79 -20.68 -11.30 -6.89
N ILE A 80 -19.60 -10.97 -7.61
CA ILE A 80 -18.87 -11.93 -8.45
C ILE A 80 -18.11 -12.95 -7.59
N ALA A 81 -17.28 -12.49 -6.64
CA ALA A 81 -16.39 -13.37 -5.87
C ALA A 81 -17.15 -14.25 -4.85
N LEU A 82 -17.99 -13.63 -4.01
CA LEU A 82 -18.82 -14.35 -3.05
C LEU A 82 -19.84 -15.23 -3.77
N GLY A 83 -20.50 -14.70 -4.81
CA GLY A 83 -21.47 -15.47 -5.59
C GLY A 83 -20.86 -16.71 -6.20
N TRP A 84 -19.70 -16.59 -6.84
CA TRP A 84 -19.02 -17.73 -7.43
C TRP A 84 -18.58 -18.74 -6.36
N ALA A 85 -18.02 -18.28 -5.24
CA ALA A 85 -17.62 -19.16 -4.14
C ALA A 85 -18.82 -19.93 -3.56
N LEU A 86 -19.93 -19.24 -3.27
CA LEU A 86 -21.15 -19.86 -2.76
C LEU A 86 -21.78 -20.82 -3.78
N LEU A 87 -21.70 -20.49 -5.07
CA LEU A 87 -22.21 -21.34 -6.14
C LEU A 87 -21.42 -22.66 -6.24
N ILE A 88 -20.10 -22.61 -6.08
CA ILE A 88 -19.27 -23.83 -6.03
C ILE A 88 -19.60 -24.67 -4.79
N VAL A 89 -19.76 -24.02 -3.62
CA VAL A 89 -20.11 -24.71 -2.36
C VAL A 89 -21.49 -25.35 -2.45
N ALA A 90 -22.51 -24.59 -2.88
CA ALA A 90 -23.87 -25.07 -3.03
C ALA A 90 -23.95 -26.21 -4.05
N GLY A 91 -23.33 -26.05 -5.22
CA GLY A 91 -23.28 -27.09 -6.24
C GLY A 91 -22.58 -28.36 -5.77
N ASN A 92 -21.52 -28.26 -4.96
CA ASN A 92 -20.83 -29.45 -4.43
C ASN A 92 -21.66 -30.16 -3.35
N LEU A 93 -22.36 -29.41 -2.51
CA LEU A 93 -23.32 -29.98 -1.55
C LEU A 93 -24.47 -30.69 -2.27
N GLU A 94 -25.04 -30.06 -3.29
CA GLU A 94 -26.10 -30.64 -4.13
C GLU A 94 -25.62 -31.91 -4.83
N ALA A 95 -24.43 -31.88 -5.44
CA ALA A 95 -23.85 -33.04 -6.12
C ALA A 95 -23.61 -34.21 -5.15
N LYS A 96 -23.15 -33.94 -3.92
CA LYS A 96 -22.92 -34.97 -2.89
C LYS A 96 -24.22 -35.62 -2.41
N LEU A 97 -25.31 -34.84 -2.31
CA LEU A 97 -26.62 -35.37 -1.97
C LEU A 97 -27.18 -36.30 -3.05
N HIS A 98 -26.94 -35.99 -4.33
CA HIS A 98 -27.42 -36.80 -5.45
C HIS A 98 -26.54 -38.01 -5.77
N SER A 99 -25.21 -37.89 -5.67
CA SER A 99 -24.28 -38.96 -6.04
C SER A 99 -24.10 -40.02 -4.96
N GLY A 100 -24.36 -39.69 -3.69
CA GLY A 100 -24.07 -40.54 -2.53
C GLY A 100 -22.56 -40.80 -2.31
N LYS A 101 -21.68 -40.23 -3.14
CA LYS A 101 -20.22 -40.43 -3.07
C LYS A 101 -19.58 -39.45 -2.10
N VAL A 102 -18.55 -39.91 -1.38
CA VAL A 102 -17.75 -39.06 -0.48
C VAL A 102 -16.92 -38.05 -1.29
N PHE A 103 -16.43 -38.45 -2.47
CA PHE A 103 -15.65 -37.62 -3.39
C PHE A 103 -16.33 -37.55 -4.77
N ASN A 104 -16.62 -36.32 -5.21
CA ASN A 104 -17.08 -36.03 -6.57
C ASN A 104 -15.88 -35.63 -7.44
N MET A 105 -15.95 -35.93 -8.74
CA MET A 105 -14.97 -35.39 -9.67
C MET A 105 -15.11 -33.85 -9.74
N PRO A 106 -14.04 -33.09 -10.05
CA PRO A 106 -14.10 -31.63 -10.03
C PRO A 106 -15.13 -31.00 -10.96
N TYR A 107 -15.55 -31.73 -12.00
CA TYR A 107 -16.53 -31.28 -12.99
C TYR A 107 -17.98 -31.60 -12.59
N ASP A 108 -18.23 -32.59 -11.72
CA ASP A 108 -19.60 -33.00 -11.36
C ASP A 108 -20.42 -31.84 -10.76
N PRO A 109 -19.91 -31.05 -9.80
CA PRO A 109 -20.66 -29.92 -9.24
C PRO A 109 -20.88 -28.77 -10.23
N ILE A 110 -20.02 -28.64 -11.23
CA ILE A 110 -20.03 -27.52 -12.18
C ILE A 110 -21.05 -27.76 -13.27
N PHE A 111 -21.16 -29.01 -13.73
CA PHE A 111 -22.06 -29.43 -14.81
C PHE A 111 -23.22 -30.29 -14.31
N LEU A 112 -23.55 -30.22 -13.01
CA LEU A 112 -24.56 -31.07 -12.37
C LEU A 112 -25.89 -31.04 -13.11
N LYS A 113 -26.35 -29.86 -13.54
CA LYS A 113 -27.61 -29.66 -14.24
C LYS A 113 -27.66 -30.30 -15.63
N PHE A 114 -26.52 -30.68 -16.21
CA PHE A 114 -26.47 -31.51 -17.42
C PHE A 114 -26.59 -33.01 -17.12
N PHE A 115 -26.14 -33.47 -15.96
CA PHE A 115 -26.18 -34.90 -15.63
C PHE A 115 -27.45 -35.31 -14.88
N VAL A 116 -28.04 -34.39 -14.12
CA VAL A 116 -29.21 -34.64 -13.26
C VAL A 116 -30.37 -33.76 -13.71
N HIS A 117 -31.40 -34.40 -14.25
CA HIS A 117 -32.60 -33.76 -14.80
C HIS A 117 -33.88 -34.08 -14.00
N GLU A 118 -33.79 -34.87 -12.93
CA GLU A 118 -35.00 -35.31 -12.22
C GLU A 118 -35.60 -34.18 -11.37
N ARG A 119 -36.91 -33.92 -11.54
CA ARG A 119 -37.71 -33.18 -10.56
C ARG A 119 -37.91 -34.09 -9.35
N SER A 120 -37.07 -33.95 -8.33
CA SER A 120 -37.39 -34.53 -7.03
C SER A 120 -38.44 -33.65 -6.34
N ASN A 121 -39.59 -34.24 -5.96
CA ASN A 121 -40.66 -33.57 -5.19
C ASN A 121 -40.27 -33.30 -3.72
N ILE A 122 -38.96 -33.29 -3.42
CA ILE A 122 -38.43 -33.14 -2.07
C ILE A 122 -38.17 -31.64 -1.83
N PRO A 123 -38.69 -31.04 -0.75
CA PRO A 123 -38.53 -29.61 -0.46
C PRO A 123 -37.07 -29.10 -0.50
N ILE A 124 -36.12 -29.97 -0.17
CA ILE A 124 -34.71 -29.64 -0.15
C ILE A 124 -34.14 -29.37 -1.56
N ALA A 125 -34.61 -30.08 -2.58
CA ALA A 125 -34.17 -29.89 -3.96
C ALA A 125 -34.70 -28.57 -4.55
N THR A 126 -35.93 -28.19 -4.19
CA THR A 126 -36.51 -26.89 -4.53
C THR A 126 -35.71 -25.75 -3.88
N PHE A 127 -35.31 -25.90 -2.62
CA PHE A 127 -34.45 -24.93 -1.93
C PHE A 127 -33.09 -24.76 -2.62
N TYR A 128 -32.40 -25.85 -2.97
CA TYR A 128 -31.13 -25.78 -3.70
C TYR A 128 -31.29 -25.09 -5.06
N THR A 129 -32.34 -25.43 -5.80
CA THR A 129 -32.63 -24.80 -7.10
C THR A 129 -32.86 -23.29 -6.96
N PHE A 130 -33.61 -22.85 -5.94
CA PHE A 130 -33.77 -21.43 -5.62
C PHE A 130 -32.43 -20.75 -5.29
N VAL A 131 -31.61 -21.37 -4.42
CA VAL A 131 -30.31 -20.83 -4.02
C VAL A 131 -29.38 -20.69 -5.22
N MET A 132 -29.31 -21.69 -6.09
CA MET A 132 -28.47 -21.65 -7.29
C MET A 132 -28.89 -20.54 -8.25
N ASP A 133 -30.20 -20.38 -8.51
CA ASP A 133 -30.74 -19.31 -9.35
C ASP A 133 -30.49 -17.92 -8.73
N PHE A 134 -30.67 -17.78 -7.41
CA PHE A 134 -30.39 -16.53 -6.69
C PHE A 134 -28.91 -16.14 -6.78
N LEU A 135 -28.00 -17.10 -6.56
CA LEU A 135 -26.56 -16.87 -6.67
C LEU A 135 -26.15 -16.54 -8.10
N LEU A 136 -26.72 -17.23 -9.09
CA LEU A 136 -26.48 -16.93 -10.50
C LEU A 136 -26.95 -15.52 -10.86
N LEU A 137 -28.15 -15.11 -10.43
CA LEU A 137 -28.66 -13.75 -10.61
C LEU A 137 -27.73 -12.72 -9.98
N MET A 138 -27.28 -12.94 -8.74
CA MET A 138 -26.36 -12.04 -8.06
C MET A 138 -25.06 -11.87 -8.86
N ILE A 139 -24.49 -12.95 -9.39
CA ILE A 139 -23.28 -12.89 -10.21
C ILE A 139 -23.54 -12.17 -11.53
N LEU A 140 -24.66 -12.44 -12.21
CA LEU A 140 -25.04 -11.77 -13.46
C LEU A 140 -25.18 -10.25 -13.27
N ILE A 141 -25.75 -9.81 -12.15
CA ILE A 141 -25.79 -8.39 -11.76
C ILE A 141 -24.36 -7.84 -11.60
N GLY A 142 -23.49 -8.58 -10.90
CA GLY A 142 -22.08 -8.23 -10.73
C GLY A 142 -21.33 -8.08 -12.05
N VAL A 143 -21.51 -9.03 -12.98
CA VAL A 143 -20.93 -9.00 -14.33
C VAL A 143 -21.49 -7.83 -15.14
N GLY A 144 -22.80 -7.58 -15.07
CA GLY A 144 -23.45 -6.43 -15.69
C GLY A 144 -22.87 -5.10 -15.21
N LEU A 145 -22.68 -4.95 -13.90
CA LEU A 145 -21.99 -3.79 -13.31
C LEU A 145 -20.53 -3.68 -13.78
N ALA A 146 -19.82 -4.80 -13.93
CA ALA A 146 -18.45 -4.82 -14.44
C ALA A 146 -18.35 -4.38 -15.91
N ILE A 147 -19.33 -4.74 -16.74
CA ILE A 147 -19.47 -4.27 -18.11
C ILE A 147 -19.80 -2.77 -18.12
N TYR A 148 -20.81 -2.35 -17.34
CA TYR A 148 -21.24 -0.96 -17.24
C TYR A 148 -20.12 -0.02 -16.77
N LYS A 149 -19.32 -0.46 -15.80
CA LYS A 149 -18.11 0.24 -15.32
C LYS A 149 -17.15 0.58 -16.46
N ARG A 150 -17.07 -0.23 -17.51
CA ARG A 150 -16.18 0.02 -18.64
C ARG A 150 -16.67 1.18 -19.52
N ILE A 151 -17.98 1.44 -19.52
CA ILE A 151 -18.61 2.55 -20.23
C ILE A 151 -18.57 3.83 -19.36
N LYS A 152 -18.89 3.72 -18.07
CA LYS A 152 -18.99 4.87 -17.13
C LYS A 152 -18.11 4.69 -15.88
N SER A 153 -16.79 4.63 -16.08
CA SER A 153 -15.81 4.40 -14.99
C SER A 153 -15.84 5.43 -13.86
N ARG A 154 -16.24 6.69 -14.16
CA ARG A 154 -16.35 7.77 -13.17
C ARG A 154 -17.40 7.51 -12.08
N LEU A 155 -18.50 6.81 -12.39
CA LEU A 155 -19.51 6.45 -11.39
C LEU A 155 -18.97 5.51 -10.30
N PHE A 156 -17.95 4.73 -10.66
CA PHE A 156 -17.23 3.82 -9.77
C PHE A 156 -16.04 4.51 -9.08
N GLY A 157 -15.97 5.85 -9.13
CA GLY A 157 -14.95 6.65 -8.46
C GLY A 157 -13.55 6.57 -9.08
N MET A 158 -13.40 6.03 -10.30
CA MET A 158 -12.11 5.95 -10.98
C MET A 158 -12.00 7.04 -12.06
N LYS A 159 -10.96 7.85 -11.99
CA LYS A 159 -10.69 8.88 -13.01
C LYS A 159 -9.90 8.31 -14.19
N ARG A 160 -9.03 7.33 -13.93
CA ARG A 160 -8.18 6.71 -14.95
C ARG A 160 -8.21 5.18 -14.87
N THR A 161 -8.26 4.52 -16.03
CA THR A 161 -8.23 3.06 -16.15
C THR A 161 -6.96 2.57 -16.81
N THR A 162 -6.54 1.36 -16.48
CA THR A 162 -5.33 0.73 -17.01
C THR A 162 -5.51 0.22 -18.43
N ARG A 163 -4.46 0.27 -19.25
CA ARG A 163 -4.44 -0.40 -20.56
C ARG A 163 -4.34 -1.93 -20.40
N LEU A 164 -5.22 -2.66 -21.08
CA LEU A 164 -5.30 -4.13 -21.05
C LEU A 164 -4.38 -4.76 -22.10
N LYS A 165 -3.63 -5.79 -21.71
CA LYS A 165 -2.85 -6.65 -22.62
C LYS A 165 -3.72 -7.71 -23.29
N ILE A 166 -3.14 -8.47 -24.21
CA ILE A 166 -3.83 -9.58 -24.90
C ILE A 166 -4.40 -10.58 -23.89
N PHE A 167 -3.57 -11.15 -23.01
CA PHE A 167 -4.05 -12.07 -21.96
C PHE A 167 -5.06 -11.42 -21.00
N ASP A 168 -4.89 -10.13 -20.68
CA ASP A 168 -5.88 -9.42 -19.85
C ASP A 168 -7.23 -9.27 -20.57
N LYS A 169 -7.23 -9.04 -21.89
CA LYS A 169 -8.44 -8.92 -22.72
C LYS A 169 -9.14 -10.27 -22.84
N VAL A 170 -8.40 -11.34 -23.11
CA VAL A 170 -8.97 -12.70 -23.18
C VAL A 170 -9.59 -13.06 -21.83
N GLY A 171 -8.84 -12.90 -20.73
CA GLY A 171 -9.37 -13.16 -19.38
C GLY A 171 -10.59 -12.29 -19.02
N LEU A 172 -10.64 -11.04 -19.47
CA LEU A 172 -11.79 -10.17 -19.26
C LEU A 172 -13.04 -10.69 -19.99
N TYR A 173 -12.91 -10.99 -21.28
CA TYR A 173 -14.05 -11.46 -22.08
C TYR A 173 -14.52 -12.84 -21.63
N THR A 174 -13.61 -13.74 -21.24
CA THR A 174 -14.01 -15.03 -20.70
C THR A 174 -14.75 -14.87 -19.38
N ILE A 175 -14.26 -14.06 -18.43
CA ILE A 175 -15.01 -13.77 -17.18
C ILE A 175 -16.42 -13.22 -17.46
N TRP A 176 -16.54 -12.30 -18.42
CA TRP A 176 -17.83 -11.73 -18.82
C TRP A 176 -18.77 -12.77 -19.40
N LEU A 177 -18.26 -13.83 -20.02
CA LEU A 177 -19.04 -14.86 -20.68
C LEU A 177 -19.28 -16.12 -19.83
N ILE A 178 -18.45 -16.41 -18.80
CA ILE A 178 -18.59 -17.62 -17.96
C ILE A 178 -20.03 -17.77 -17.46
N PHE A 179 -20.57 -16.74 -16.82
CA PHE A 179 -21.89 -16.82 -16.18
C PHE A 179 -23.06 -16.65 -17.14
N PRO A 180 -23.00 -15.77 -18.17
CA PRO A 180 -24.02 -15.76 -19.23
C PRO A 180 -24.11 -17.08 -20.00
N MET A 181 -22.97 -17.71 -20.33
CA MET A 181 -22.97 -19.02 -20.99
C MET A 181 -23.51 -20.11 -20.07
N ARG A 182 -23.19 -20.06 -18.77
CA ARG A 182 -23.79 -20.96 -17.78
C ARG A 182 -25.31 -20.78 -17.72
N PHE A 183 -25.79 -19.54 -17.63
CA PHE A 183 -27.20 -19.22 -17.60
C PHE A 183 -27.93 -19.75 -18.85
N LEU A 184 -27.35 -19.58 -20.04
CA LEU A 184 -27.91 -20.14 -21.27
C LEU A 184 -27.93 -21.67 -21.25
N ALA A 185 -26.84 -22.32 -20.84
CA ALA A 185 -26.75 -23.78 -20.78
C ALA A 185 -27.78 -24.38 -19.80
N GLU A 186 -27.89 -23.82 -18.60
CA GLU A 186 -28.87 -24.24 -17.59
C GLU A 186 -30.31 -23.93 -18.05
N SER A 187 -30.56 -22.78 -18.69
CA SER A 187 -31.91 -22.41 -19.19
C SER A 187 -32.35 -23.29 -20.36
N PHE A 188 -31.48 -23.61 -21.33
CA PHE A 188 -31.84 -24.50 -22.44
C PHE A 188 -32.11 -25.92 -21.96
N THR A 189 -31.30 -26.41 -21.02
CA THR A 189 -31.54 -27.72 -20.37
C THR A 189 -32.87 -27.70 -19.62
N SER A 190 -33.14 -26.63 -18.89
CA SER A 190 -34.41 -26.44 -18.18
C SER A 190 -35.62 -26.42 -19.12
N GLY A 191 -35.54 -25.71 -20.24
CA GLY A 191 -36.63 -25.65 -21.24
C GLY A 191 -36.90 -26.99 -21.92
N GLN A 192 -35.86 -27.81 -22.12
CA GLN A 192 -36.00 -29.16 -22.68
C GLN A 192 -36.68 -30.14 -21.71
N TYR A 193 -36.29 -30.12 -20.44
CA TYR A 193 -36.76 -31.12 -19.46
C TYR A 193 -37.86 -30.60 -18.52
N GLY A 194 -38.28 -29.34 -18.68
CA GLY A 194 -39.22 -28.67 -17.77
C GLY A 194 -38.70 -28.55 -16.34
N THR A 195 -37.38 -28.48 -16.14
CA THR A 195 -36.73 -28.35 -14.82
C THR A 195 -36.34 -26.90 -14.54
N GLY A 196 -35.59 -26.60 -13.47
CA GLY A 196 -35.08 -25.25 -13.20
C GLY A 196 -35.90 -24.43 -12.20
N GLY A 197 -35.36 -23.29 -11.80
CA GLY A 197 -35.95 -22.42 -10.78
C GLY A 197 -36.63 -21.17 -11.37
N PHE A 198 -36.74 -20.12 -10.56
CA PHE A 198 -37.40 -18.88 -10.96
C PHE A 198 -36.64 -18.11 -12.06
N LEU A 199 -35.34 -18.32 -12.21
CA LEU A 199 -34.50 -17.64 -13.20
C LEU A 199 -34.31 -18.54 -14.42
N THR A 200 -33.70 -19.71 -14.22
CA THR A 200 -33.34 -20.64 -15.31
C THR A 200 -34.57 -21.32 -15.90
N GLY A 201 -35.57 -21.64 -15.06
CA GLY A 201 -36.88 -22.18 -15.46
C GLY A 201 -37.67 -21.24 -16.36
N ASN A 202 -37.88 -20.01 -15.89
CA ASN A 202 -38.64 -19.01 -16.64
C ASN A 202 -37.94 -18.63 -17.95
N ALA A 203 -36.62 -18.46 -17.92
CA ALA A 203 -35.84 -18.20 -19.12
C ALA A 203 -35.86 -19.38 -20.10
N GLY A 204 -35.74 -20.62 -19.60
CA GLY A 204 -35.83 -21.83 -20.40
C GLY A 204 -37.16 -21.96 -21.14
N ASN A 205 -38.27 -21.78 -20.42
CA ASN A 205 -39.61 -21.77 -21.00
C ASN A 205 -39.75 -20.67 -22.07
N PHE A 206 -39.23 -19.46 -21.78
CA PHE A 206 -39.24 -18.36 -22.73
C PHE A 206 -38.46 -18.71 -24.00
N PHE A 207 -37.22 -19.20 -23.89
CA PHE A 207 -36.41 -19.59 -25.04
C PHE A 207 -37.04 -20.74 -25.84
N ALA A 208 -37.67 -21.70 -25.18
CA ALA A 208 -38.34 -22.82 -25.84
C ALA A 208 -39.51 -22.37 -26.73
N THR A 209 -40.07 -21.17 -26.53
CA THR A 209 -41.15 -20.65 -27.40
C THR A 209 -40.68 -20.27 -28.81
N PHE A 210 -39.39 -19.96 -29.00
CA PHE A 210 -38.88 -19.45 -30.28
C PHE A 210 -37.53 -20.03 -30.74
N LEU A 211 -36.83 -20.80 -29.88
CA LEU A 211 -35.57 -21.46 -30.21
C LEU A 211 -35.68 -22.98 -30.08
N PRO A 212 -34.98 -23.75 -30.95
CA PRO A 212 -34.88 -25.19 -30.83
C PRO A 212 -33.92 -25.59 -29.69
N VAL A 213 -34.35 -25.39 -28.43
CA VAL A 213 -33.52 -25.54 -27.22
C VAL A 213 -32.91 -26.93 -27.05
N GLU A 214 -33.58 -27.98 -27.55
CA GLU A 214 -33.11 -29.36 -27.51
C GLU A 214 -31.78 -29.55 -28.25
N TYR A 215 -31.61 -28.89 -29.40
CA TYR A 215 -30.39 -28.97 -30.20
C TYR A 215 -29.32 -27.97 -29.72
N LEU A 216 -29.73 -26.90 -29.05
CA LEU A 216 -28.84 -25.83 -28.58
C LEU A 216 -28.23 -26.11 -27.20
N SER A 217 -28.90 -26.92 -26.36
CA SER A 217 -28.47 -27.22 -24.99
C SER A 217 -27.04 -27.77 -24.95
N TYR A 218 -26.75 -28.81 -25.73
CA TYR A 218 -25.42 -29.43 -25.77
C TYR A 218 -24.33 -28.45 -26.26
N GLY A 219 -24.64 -27.64 -27.28
CA GLY A 219 -23.75 -26.58 -27.76
C GLY A 219 -23.47 -25.50 -26.71
N ALA A 220 -24.47 -25.13 -25.92
CA ALA A 220 -24.32 -24.16 -24.82
C ALA A 220 -23.39 -24.70 -23.72
N TRP A 221 -23.46 -25.99 -23.38
CA TRP A 221 -22.54 -26.64 -22.44
C TRP A 221 -21.10 -26.69 -22.96
N TRP A 222 -20.89 -27.00 -24.25
CA TRP A 222 -19.59 -26.87 -24.91
C TRP A 222 -19.05 -25.45 -24.82
N GLY A 223 -19.90 -24.45 -25.09
CA GLY A 223 -19.56 -23.04 -24.99
C GLY A 223 -19.15 -22.65 -23.57
N TYR A 224 -19.94 -23.03 -22.56
CA TYR A 224 -19.62 -22.79 -21.15
C TYR A 224 -18.30 -23.43 -20.73
N SER A 225 -18.11 -24.71 -21.04
CA SER A 225 -16.87 -25.46 -20.73
C SER A 225 -15.65 -24.83 -21.40
N THR A 226 -15.76 -24.43 -22.67
CA THR A 226 -14.68 -23.79 -23.44
C THR A 226 -14.31 -22.42 -22.85
N VAL A 227 -15.30 -21.60 -22.51
CA VAL A 227 -15.07 -20.28 -21.91
C VAL A 227 -14.41 -20.42 -20.54
N LEU A 228 -14.90 -21.35 -19.70
CA LEU A 228 -14.33 -21.61 -18.39
C LEU A 228 -12.90 -22.17 -18.49
N GLY A 229 -12.67 -23.17 -19.36
CA GLY A 229 -11.35 -23.74 -19.62
C GLY A 229 -10.34 -22.68 -20.10
N THR A 230 -10.74 -21.85 -21.05
CA THR A 230 -9.90 -20.74 -21.56
C THR A 230 -9.54 -19.75 -20.45
N PHE A 231 -10.50 -19.41 -19.58
CA PHE A 231 -10.21 -18.54 -18.43
C PHE A 231 -9.15 -19.15 -17.51
N LEU A 232 -9.26 -20.43 -17.16
CA LEU A 232 -8.31 -21.12 -16.29
C LEU A 232 -6.89 -21.17 -16.88
N ILE A 233 -6.77 -21.36 -18.21
CA ILE A 233 -5.47 -21.33 -18.92
C ILE A 233 -4.84 -19.93 -18.87
N VAL A 234 -5.63 -18.88 -19.07
CA VAL A 234 -5.14 -17.49 -19.16
C VAL A 234 -4.90 -16.85 -17.80
N LEU A 235 -5.63 -17.28 -16.76
CA LEU A 235 -5.53 -16.77 -15.39
C LEU A 235 -4.09 -16.59 -14.91
N PRO A 236 -3.19 -17.60 -14.94
CA PRO A 236 -1.85 -17.48 -14.38
C PRO A 236 -0.92 -16.52 -15.13
N PHE A 237 -1.28 -16.07 -16.33
CA PHE A 237 -0.48 -15.18 -17.17
C PHE A 237 -1.04 -13.75 -17.26
N SER A 238 -2.16 -13.48 -16.58
CA SER A 238 -2.89 -12.21 -16.67
C SER A 238 -2.91 -11.45 -15.34
N ARG A 239 -3.59 -10.30 -15.31
CA ARG A 239 -3.93 -9.60 -14.05
C ARG A 239 -4.76 -10.44 -13.08
N TYR A 240 -5.44 -11.49 -13.55
CA TYR A 240 -6.32 -12.34 -12.73
C TYR A 240 -5.57 -13.34 -11.85
N MET A 241 -4.25 -13.47 -12.03
CA MET A 241 -3.36 -14.18 -11.09
C MET A 241 -3.51 -13.70 -9.64
N HIS A 242 -3.97 -12.46 -9.42
CA HIS A 242 -4.24 -11.98 -8.07
C HIS A 242 -5.26 -12.84 -7.30
N ILE A 243 -6.22 -13.49 -7.98
CA ILE A 243 -7.28 -14.28 -7.33
C ILE A 243 -6.67 -15.37 -6.40
N PRO A 244 -5.82 -16.29 -6.90
CA PRO A 244 -5.18 -17.26 -6.01
C PRO A 244 -3.99 -16.69 -5.23
N THR A 245 -3.30 -15.65 -5.73
CA THR A 245 -2.07 -15.16 -5.10
C THR A 245 -2.33 -14.24 -3.91
N GLU A 246 -3.41 -13.47 -3.93
CA GLU A 246 -3.80 -12.59 -2.83
C GLU A 246 -4.12 -13.38 -1.55
N ILE A 247 -4.74 -14.55 -1.68
CA ILE A 247 -4.98 -15.48 -0.57
C ILE A 247 -3.65 -15.87 0.11
N CYS A 248 -2.66 -16.26 -0.69
CA CYS A 248 -1.33 -16.58 -0.19
C CYS A 248 -0.64 -15.36 0.44
N LEU A 249 -0.78 -14.18 -0.17
CA LEU A 249 -0.16 -12.96 0.32
C LEU A 249 -0.75 -12.50 1.67
N ILE A 250 -2.07 -12.57 1.84
CA ILE A 250 -2.74 -12.25 3.11
C ILE A 250 -2.25 -13.19 4.21
N ALA A 251 -2.13 -14.48 3.91
CA ALA A 251 -1.55 -15.45 4.83
C ALA A 251 -0.12 -15.06 5.22
N LEU A 252 0.78 -14.88 4.25
CA LEU A 252 2.19 -14.53 4.50
C LEU A 252 2.34 -13.26 5.37
N ARG A 253 1.51 -12.24 5.14
CA ARG A 253 1.55 -10.99 5.92
C ARG A 253 1.08 -11.11 7.34
N ASN A 254 0.01 -11.89 7.58
CA ASN A 254 -0.43 -12.20 8.94
C ASN A 254 0.66 -12.95 9.73
N PHE A 255 1.62 -13.58 9.04
CA PHE A 255 2.77 -14.24 9.67
C PHE A 255 3.91 -13.26 9.97
N GLY A 256 3.77 -11.99 9.61
CA GLY A 256 4.77 -10.95 9.79
C GLY A 256 5.90 -10.99 8.76
N ILE A 257 5.67 -11.65 7.62
CA ILE A 257 6.57 -11.61 6.46
C ILE A 257 6.29 -10.30 5.72
N LYS A 258 7.33 -9.48 5.56
CA LYS A 258 7.30 -8.19 4.84
C LYS A 258 8.21 -8.27 3.62
N THR A 259 8.09 -7.32 2.70
CA THR A 259 8.96 -7.30 1.53
C THR A 259 10.39 -6.94 1.91
N ASN A 260 11.33 -7.76 1.47
CA ASN A 260 12.75 -7.56 1.72
C ASN A 260 13.34 -6.50 0.78
N LYS A 261 14.54 -6.01 1.10
CA LYS A 261 15.33 -5.13 0.21
C LYS A 261 16.03 -5.88 -0.95
N ILE A 262 15.75 -7.17 -1.06
CA ILE A 262 16.29 -8.07 -2.08
C ILE A 262 15.11 -8.73 -2.76
N TYR A 263 15.22 -8.93 -4.07
CA TYR A 263 14.17 -9.53 -4.86
C TYR A 263 14.13 -11.02 -4.57
N ASP A 264 13.06 -11.47 -3.92
CA ASP A 264 12.90 -12.83 -3.43
C ASP A 264 11.48 -13.36 -3.67
N GLY A 265 11.17 -14.52 -3.09
CA GLY A 265 9.84 -15.14 -3.21
C GLY A 265 8.67 -14.24 -2.80
N ILE A 266 8.77 -13.46 -1.71
CA ILE A 266 7.65 -12.61 -1.27
C ILE A 266 7.38 -11.50 -2.28
N THR A 267 8.43 -10.97 -2.91
CA THR A 267 8.30 -9.97 -3.97
C THR A 267 7.48 -10.51 -5.14
N GLU A 268 7.65 -11.78 -5.50
CA GLU A 268 6.84 -12.43 -6.55
C GLU A 268 5.37 -12.54 -6.17
N PHE A 269 5.06 -12.96 -4.93
CA PHE A 269 3.69 -13.00 -4.43
C PHE A 269 3.04 -11.61 -4.45
N GLU A 270 3.74 -10.56 -3.99
CA GLU A 270 3.23 -9.19 -3.98
C GLU A 270 2.93 -8.68 -5.40
N VAL A 271 3.89 -8.83 -6.31
CA VAL A 271 3.79 -8.32 -7.68
C VAL A 271 2.68 -9.03 -8.45
N ASN A 272 2.49 -10.33 -8.24
CA ASN A 272 1.44 -11.12 -8.88
C ASN A 272 0.06 -10.95 -8.22
N SER A 273 0.01 -10.48 -6.97
CA SER A 273 -1.24 -10.10 -6.28
C SER A 273 -1.81 -8.75 -6.75
N CYS A 274 -1.09 -7.97 -7.56
CA CYS A 274 -1.65 -6.70 -8.08
C CYS A 274 -2.78 -6.95 -9.08
N PRO A 275 -4.04 -6.58 -8.81
CA PRO A 275 -5.13 -6.76 -9.75
C PRO A 275 -5.07 -5.71 -10.87
N ARG A 276 -4.14 -4.74 -10.83
CA ARG A 276 -4.10 -3.55 -11.71
C ARG A 276 -5.42 -2.75 -11.68
N CYS A 277 -6.01 -2.57 -10.50
CA CYS A 277 -7.33 -1.92 -10.34
C CYS A 277 -7.33 -0.42 -10.71
N GLY A 278 -6.18 0.26 -10.62
CA GLY A 278 -6.04 1.68 -11.01
C GLY A 278 -6.21 2.70 -9.89
N ILE A 279 -6.63 2.30 -8.68
CA ILE A 279 -6.85 3.23 -7.54
C ILE A 279 -5.60 4.07 -7.22
N CYS A 280 -4.41 3.47 -7.32
CA CYS A 280 -3.16 4.17 -7.06
C CYS A 280 -2.79 5.22 -8.13
N ILE A 281 -3.42 5.17 -9.31
CA ILE A 281 -3.21 6.17 -10.36
C ILE A 281 -3.84 7.48 -9.88
N ASP A 282 -5.08 7.44 -9.40
CA ASP A 282 -5.85 8.64 -9.08
C ASP A 282 -5.27 9.45 -7.91
N VAL A 283 -4.57 8.81 -6.98
CA VAL A 283 -3.94 9.50 -5.83
C VAL A 283 -2.51 9.98 -6.11
N CYS A 284 -1.92 9.63 -7.25
CA CYS A 284 -0.53 9.98 -7.54
C CYS A 284 -0.40 11.43 -8.05
N GLN A 285 0.27 12.29 -7.28
CA GLN A 285 0.53 13.70 -7.65
C GLN A 285 1.35 13.90 -8.91
N LEU A 286 2.09 12.87 -9.35
CA LEU A 286 2.85 12.97 -10.60
C LEU A 286 1.96 13.18 -11.83
N ASN A 287 0.67 12.82 -11.73
CA ASN A 287 -0.28 13.12 -12.79
C ASN A 287 -0.53 14.63 -12.98
N GLU A 288 -0.35 15.44 -11.93
CA GLU A 288 -0.56 16.89 -11.97
C GLU A 288 0.52 17.58 -12.82
N VAL A 289 1.71 16.97 -12.90
CA VAL A 289 2.82 17.38 -13.77
C VAL A 289 2.89 16.54 -15.05
N LYS A 290 1.76 15.94 -15.46
CA LYS A 290 1.60 15.15 -16.71
C LYS A 290 2.46 13.88 -16.81
N ILE A 291 3.09 13.42 -15.73
CA ILE A 291 3.79 12.13 -15.68
C ILE A 291 2.77 11.03 -15.38
N ASN A 292 2.47 10.17 -16.35
CA ASN A 292 1.34 9.22 -16.31
C ASN A 292 1.71 7.76 -16.61
N ASP A 293 3.01 7.43 -16.67
CA ASP A 293 3.50 6.08 -17.00
C ASP A 293 4.26 5.39 -15.85
N ILE A 294 4.55 6.09 -14.73
CA ILE A 294 5.39 5.54 -13.64
C ILE A 294 4.61 5.10 -12.39
N GLN A 295 3.30 5.37 -12.36
CA GLN A 295 2.41 5.02 -11.23
C GLN A 295 2.56 3.54 -10.85
N ALA A 296 2.25 3.24 -9.59
CA ALA A 296 2.48 1.92 -9.00
C ALA A 296 1.99 0.76 -9.89
N VAL A 297 0.83 0.89 -10.54
CA VAL A 297 0.32 -0.15 -11.45
C VAL A 297 1.21 -0.39 -12.66
N TYR A 298 1.73 0.65 -13.31
CA TYR A 298 2.61 0.51 -14.47
C TYR A 298 4.00 0.00 -14.07
N PHE A 299 4.50 0.44 -12.92
CA PHE A 299 5.73 -0.11 -12.34
C PHE A 299 5.58 -1.60 -12.00
N LEU A 300 4.54 -2.00 -11.26
CA LEU A 300 4.29 -3.39 -10.89
C LEU A 300 4.07 -4.29 -12.10
N GLN A 301 3.41 -3.76 -13.14
CA GLN A 301 3.26 -4.45 -14.42
C GLN A 301 4.60 -4.79 -15.04
N LYS A 302 5.53 -3.83 -15.15
CA LYS A 302 6.88 -4.09 -15.71
C LYS A 302 7.70 -5.01 -14.83
N THR A 303 7.57 -4.88 -13.51
CA THR A 303 8.22 -5.77 -12.54
C THR A 303 7.72 -7.21 -12.69
N ARG A 304 6.41 -7.43 -12.89
CA ARG A 304 5.83 -8.77 -13.13
C ARG A 304 6.37 -9.44 -14.38
N GLU A 305 6.66 -8.64 -15.40
CA GLU A 305 7.27 -9.10 -16.65
C GLU A 305 8.78 -9.29 -16.56
N HIS A 306 9.36 -9.09 -15.36
CA HIS A 306 10.79 -9.05 -15.13
C HIS A 306 11.56 -8.06 -16.01
N VAL A 307 10.88 -7.05 -16.56
CA VAL A 307 11.49 -5.99 -17.37
C VAL A 307 12.21 -4.99 -16.47
N LYS A 308 13.45 -4.68 -16.81
CA LYS A 308 14.22 -3.60 -16.18
C LYS A 308 13.79 -2.27 -16.80
N ASP A 309 13.20 -1.39 -16.00
CA ASP A 309 12.78 -0.05 -16.41
C ASP A 309 13.25 0.98 -15.38
N GLU A 310 14.38 1.63 -15.67
CA GLU A 310 15.00 2.63 -14.79
C GLU A 310 14.10 3.85 -14.63
N HIS A 311 13.48 4.35 -15.71
CA HIS A 311 12.61 5.51 -15.65
C HIS A 311 11.50 5.30 -14.62
N LYS A 312 10.79 4.16 -14.70
CA LYS A 312 9.75 3.82 -13.74
C LYS A 312 10.36 3.64 -12.35
N ALA A 313 11.46 2.93 -12.20
CA ALA A 313 12.06 2.69 -10.88
C ALA A 313 12.48 4.00 -10.18
N PHE A 314 13.11 4.96 -10.87
CA PHE A 314 13.77 6.13 -10.28
C PHE A 314 12.94 7.43 -10.30
N ASN A 315 11.86 7.51 -11.08
CA ASN A 315 10.99 8.70 -11.15
C ASN A 315 9.84 8.72 -10.11
N CYS A 316 9.93 7.92 -9.04
CA CYS A 316 8.92 7.90 -7.96
C CYS A 316 9.36 8.77 -6.77
N LEU A 317 8.40 9.48 -6.16
CA LEU A 317 8.61 10.27 -4.94
C LEU A 317 8.73 9.43 -3.65
N LEU A 318 8.50 8.11 -3.71
CA LEU A 318 8.48 7.20 -2.55
C LEU A 318 7.57 7.66 -1.39
N CYS A 319 6.50 8.41 -1.68
CA CYS A 319 5.67 9.05 -0.65
C CYS A 319 4.67 8.12 0.05
N GLY A 320 4.49 6.88 -0.43
CA GLY A 320 3.61 5.88 0.19
C GLY A 320 2.10 6.07 -0.03
N ARG A 321 1.67 7.13 -0.74
CA ARG A 321 0.22 7.36 -0.99
C ARG A 321 -0.44 6.20 -1.74
N CYS A 322 0.28 5.61 -2.70
CA CYS A 322 -0.21 4.45 -3.45
C CYS A 322 -0.36 3.17 -2.62
N GLU A 323 0.47 2.98 -1.60
CA GLU A 323 0.44 1.83 -0.70
C GLU A 323 -0.73 1.97 0.27
N ASN A 324 -0.90 3.15 0.86
CA ASN A 324 -2.01 3.47 1.77
C ASN A 324 -3.39 3.24 1.13
N VAL A 325 -3.49 3.42 -0.19
CA VAL A 325 -4.74 3.22 -0.91
C VAL A 325 -4.91 1.85 -1.56
N CYS A 326 -3.90 0.98 -1.47
CA CYS A 326 -3.94 -0.32 -2.12
C CYS A 326 -4.89 -1.24 -1.34
N PRO A 327 -5.99 -1.75 -1.96
CA PRO A 327 -6.89 -2.68 -1.26
C PRO A 327 -6.19 -4.00 -0.91
N VAL A 328 -5.28 -4.43 -1.79
CA VAL A 328 -4.44 -5.63 -1.58
C VAL A 328 -3.33 -5.36 -0.56
N GLY A 329 -2.91 -4.11 -0.37
CA GLY A 329 -1.86 -3.72 0.59
C GLY A 329 -0.42 -3.88 0.11
N ILE A 330 -0.14 -3.90 -1.21
CA ILE A 330 1.20 -4.12 -1.79
C ILE A 330 2.25 -3.10 -1.30
N GLU A 331 3.44 -3.55 -0.89
CA GLU A 331 4.56 -2.72 -0.43
C GLU A 331 5.38 -2.17 -1.61
N VAL A 332 4.73 -1.36 -2.45
CA VAL A 332 5.28 -0.82 -3.71
C VAL A 332 6.65 -0.14 -3.55
N ASN A 333 6.87 0.62 -2.47
CA ASN A 333 8.11 1.32 -2.19
C ASN A 333 9.25 0.33 -1.91
N ALA A 334 8.99 -0.73 -1.14
CA ALA A 334 9.97 -1.78 -0.87
C ALA A 334 10.35 -2.51 -2.18
N ILE A 335 9.36 -2.92 -2.97
CA ILE A 335 9.57 -3.54 -4.30
C ILE A 335 10.38 -2.60 -5.21
N ARG A 336 10.11 -1.30 -5.15
CA ARG A 336 10.83 -0.30 -5.96
C ARG A 336 12.28 -0.16 -5.54
N ILE A 337 12.57 -0.09 -4.24
CA ILE A 337 13.95 -0.06 -3.72
C ILE A 337 14.70 -1.33 -4.14
N THR A 338 14.07 -2.48 -3.98
CA THR A 338 14.60 -3.77 -4.43
C THR A 338 14.90 -3.78 -5.93
N LYS A 339 14.04 -3.17 -6.75
CA LYS A 339 14.29 -3.05 -8.19
C LYS A 339 15.44 -2.08 -8.50
N ARG A 340 15.57 -0.98 -7.74
CA ARG A 340 16.71 -0.05 -7.86
C ARG A 340 18.04 -0.73 -7.54
N LYS A 341 18.10 -1.62 -6.53
CA LYS A 341 19.31 -2.43 -6.25
C LYS A 341 19.78 -3.23 -7.46
N GLN A 342 18.86 -3.75 -8.27
CA GLN A 342 19.21 -4.50 -9.50
C GLN A 342 19.70 -3.62 -10.66
N LEU A 343 19.61 -2.30 -10.54
CA LEU A 343 19.88 -1.33 -11.60
C LEU A 343 21.09 -0.44 -11.31
N VAL A 344 21.60 -0.44 -10.08
CA VAL A 344 22.67 0.47 -9.65
C VAL A 344 23.87 -0.35 -9.19
N PHE A 345 25.06 0.10 -9.59
CA PHE A 345 26.31 -0.39 -9.03
C PHE A 345 26.47 0.12 -7.59
N ASP A 346 26.78 -0.79 -6.69
CA ASP A 346 26.92 -0.52 -5.26
C ASP A 346 28.26 -1.06 -4.75
N ASN A 347 28.97 -0.24 -3.96
CA ASN A 347 30.27 -0.59 -3.39
C ASN A 347 30.23 -0.38 -1.87
N ALA A 348 30.25 -1.48 -1.12
CA ALA A 348 30.20 -1.46 0.35
C ALA A 348 31.37 -0.69 1.00
N ASN A 349 32.49 -0.53 0.29
CA ASN A 349 33.69 0.15 0.79
C ASN A 349 33.64 1.67 0.63
N ALA A 350 32.58 2.22 0.01
CA ALA A 350 32.47 3.65 -0.29
C ALA A 350 32.54 4.55 0.95
N PHE A 351 32.30 4.03 2.15
CA PHE A 351 32.30 4.79 3.41
C PHE A 351 33.45 4.42 4.35
N ASN A 352 34.44 3.65 3.88
CA ASN A 352 35.56 3.20 4.74
C ASN A 352 36.39 4.38 5.27
N TYR A 353 36.48 5.48 4.54
CA TYR A 353 37.21 6.71 4.93
C TYR A 353 36.60 7.46 6.14
N LEU A 354 35.34 7.18 6.50
CA LEU A 354 34.75 7.74 7.72
C LEU A 354 35.42 7.09 8.93
N ASN A 355 36.37 7.80 9.53
CA ASN A 355 37.03 7.42 10.77
C ASN A 355 36.12 7.76 11.97
N GLY A 356 36.27 7.01 13.06
CA GLY A 356 35.49 7.22 14.28
C GLY A 356 35.72 8.62 14.84
N ALA A 357 34.67 9.44 14.87
CA ALA A 357 34.69 10.71 15.62
C ALA A 357 34.82 10.41 17.13
N THR A 358 35.39 11.34 17.89
CA THR A 358 35.46 11.24 19.34
C THR A 358 34.06 11.19 19.95
N VAL A 359 33.78 10.07 20.63
CA VAL A 359 32.46 9.82 21.21
C VAL A 359 32.35 10.53 22.55
N LYS A 360 31.49 11.55 22.62
CA LYS A 360 31.14 12.21 23.88
C LYS A 360 29.99 11.46 24.56
N LYS A 361 30.17 11.15 25.85
CA LYS A 361 29.11 10.55 26.69
C LYS A 361 28.03 11.59 26.99
N ALA A 362 26.77 11.20 26.86
CA ALA A 362 25.60 12.02 27.18
C ALA A 362 24.37 11.13 27.38
N ASP A 363 23.34 11.63 28.06
CA ASP A 363 22.09 10.88 28.27
C ASP A 363 21.25 10.81 26.99
N VAL A 364 21.33 11.86 26.17
CA VAL A 364 20.59 12.02 24.92
C VAL A 364 21.53 12.29 23.75
N ILE A 365 21.30 11.63 22.62
CA ILE A 365 21.90 12.01 21.33
C ILE A 365 20.93 12.90 20.59
N TYR A 366 21.40 14.05 20.11
CA TYR A 366 20.71 14.82 19.08
C TYR A 366 21.35 14.55 17.72
N PHE A 367 20.55 14.03 16.78
CA PHE A 367 20.94 13.82 15.38
C PHE A 367 20.11 14.72 14.46
N ALA A 368 20.69 15.82 13.97
CA ALA A 368 19.99 16.79 13.14
C ALA A 368 19.69 16.23 11.74
N GLY A 369 20.67 15.57 11.13
CA GLY A 369 20.63 15.05 9.77
C GLY A 369 20.81 16.11 8.69
N CYS A 370 21.17 15.67 7.48
CA CYS A 370 21.61 16.54 6.39
C CYS A 370 20.61 17.66 6.04
N MET A 371 19.31 17.37 6.06
CA MET A 371 18.29 18.38 5.71
C MET A 371 18.13 19.45 6.80
N THR A 372 18.31 19.10 8.07
CA THR A 372 18.27 20.07 9.18
C THR A 372 19.49 20.99 9.13
N HIS A 373 20.66 20.48 8.76
CA HIS A 373 21.85 21.33 8.53
C HIS A 373 21.63 22.37 7.43
N LEU A 374 20.84 22.05 6.40
CA LEU A 374 20.41 22.97 5.36
C LEU A 374 19.26 23.90 5.77
N THR A 375 18.79 23.82 7.03
CA THR A 375 17.72 24.65 7.60
C THR A 375 18.11 25.13 9.01
N PRO A 376 19.06 26.09 9.13
CA PRO A 376 19.70 26.45 10.40
C PRO A 376 18.74 26.86 11.53
N ALA A 377 17.59 27.45 11.19
CA ALA A 377 16.57 27.84 12.18
C ALA A 377 16.01 26.65 12.98
N ILE A 378 15.86 25.47 12.36
CA ILE A 378 15.40 24.26 13.04
C ILE A 378 16.46 23.78 14.02
N LYS A 379 17.73 23.76 13.58
CA LYS A 379 18.88 23.38 14.41
C LYS A 379 19.00 24.32 15.62
N PHE A 380 18.91 25.63 15.39
CA PHE A 380 18.95 26.63 16.45
C PHE A 380 17.82 26.42 17.46
N ALA A 381 16.57 26.31 16.99
CA ALA A 381 15.42 26.08 17.86
C ALA A 381 15.57 24.80 18.69
N MET A 382 16.02 23.69 18.09
CA MET A 382 16.23 22.43 18.80
C MET A 382 17.32 22.54 19.88
N CYS A 383 18.48 23.11 19.56
CA CYS A 383 19.54 23.32 20.57
C CYS A 383 19.01 24.20 21.71
N SER A 384 18.36 25.32 21.41
CA SER A 384 17.82 26.21 22.44
C SER A 384 16.75 25.55 23.31
N ILE A 385 15.89 24.69 22.74
CA ILE A 385 14.92 23.89 23.51
C ILE A 385 15.66 22.94 24.47
N LEU A 386 16.65 22.19 23.98
CA LEU A 386 17.43 21.24 24.78
C LEU A 386 18.21 21.94 25.91
N ASP A 387 18.85 23.06 25.60
CA ASP A 387 19.63 23.86 26.55
C ASP A 387 18.70 24.44 27.64
N THR A 388 17.54 24.99 27.26
CA THR A 388 16.56 25.53 28.22
C THR A 388 15.95 24.46 29.10
N ALA A 389 15.74 23.25 28.55
CA ALA A 389 15.26 22.09 29.27
C ALA A 389 16.32 21.47 30.21
N GLY A 390 17.57 21.94 30.16
CA GLY A 390 18.68 21.39 30.96
C GLY A 390 19.05 19.96 30.59
N ILE A 391 18.83 19.55 29.33
CA ILE A 391 19.15 18.19 28.89
C ILE A 391 20.65 18.06 28.65
N ASN A 392 21.27 17.03 29.22
CA ASN A 392 22.63 16.63 28.89
C ASN A 392 22.63 15.84 27.57
N TYR A 393 22.94 16.52 26.46
CA TYR A 393 22.94 15.90 25.13
C TYR A 393 24.28 16.00 24.39
N ASN A 394 24.52 15.03 23.52
CA ASN A 394 25.58 15.06 22.52
C ASN A 394 24.98 15.31 21.13
N PHE A 395 25.35 16.43 20.49
CA PHE A 395 25.03 16.70 19.10
C PHE A 395 26.02 15.97 18.18
N ILE A 396 25.70 14.71 17.86
CA ILE A 396 26.66 13.77 17.26
C ILE A 396 27.07 14.13 15.82
N ASP A 397 26.17 14.74 15.05
CA ASP A 397 26.42 15.15 13.66
C ASP A 397 26.59 16.68 13.53
N LYS A 398 27.11 17.36 14.57
CA LYS A 398 27.23 18.83 14.61
C LYS A 398 28.00 19.43 13.43
N ASP A 399 29.01 18.72 12.93
CA ASP A 399 29.85 19.10 11.79
C ASP A 399 29.18 18.82 10.42
N GLY A 400 28.05 18.12 10.41
CA GLY A 400 27.32 17.75 9.20
C GLY A 400 27.96 16.64 8.36
N SER A 401 29.04 16.00 8.84
CA SER A 401 29.80 15.00 8.07
C SER A 401 29.09 13.64 8.00
N ILE A 402 28.19 13.36 8.94
CA ILE A 402 27.53 12.05 9.09
C ILE A 402 26.13 12.04 8.46
N CYS A 403 25.89 11.08 7.57
CA CYS A 403 24.56 10.82 7.01
C CYS A 403 23.90 9.61 7.69
N CYS A 404 22.58 9.63 7.82
CA CYS A 404 21.81 8.51 8.37
C CYS A 404 21.78 7.26 7.47
N GLY A 405 22.07 7.41 6.16
CA GLY A 405 22.08 6.32 5.16
C GLY A 405 20.78 6.13 4.36
N ARG A 406 19.68 6.83 4.72
CA ARG A 406 18.38 6.69 4.03
C ARG A 406 18.40 7.07 2.55
N PRO A 407 19.09 8.14 2.11
CA PRO A 407 19.19 8.46 0.68
C PRO A 407 19.84 7.36 -0.15
N LEU A 408 20.84 6.66 0.40
CA LEU A 408 21.50 5.53 -0.26
C LEU A 408 20.53 4.35 -0.43
N LEU A 409 19.77 4.01 0.61
CA LEU A 409 18.72 2.99 0.52
C LEU A 409 17.68 3.35 -0.55
N MET A 410 17.20 4.59 -0.55
CA MET A 410 16.26 5.06 -1.57
C MET A 410 16.86 4.96 -2.97
N ALA A 411 18.16 5.23 -3.15
CA ALA A 411 18.85 5.08 -4.44
C ALA A 411 19.07 3.61 -4.86
N GLY A 412 18.80 2.63 -3.99
CA GLY A 412 19.10 1.22 -4.23
C GLY A 412 20.53 0.81 -3.89
N LYS A 413 21.33 1.70 -3.30
CA LYS A 413 22.69 1.41 -2.79
C LYS A 413 22.62 0.82 -1.39
N ILE A 414 22.09 -0.40 -1.31
CA ILE A 414 21.80 -1.09 -0.04
C ILE A 414 23.06 -1.43 0.76
N ASP A 415 24.10 -1.92 0.11
CA ASP A 415 25.31 -2.42 0.77
C ASP A 415 26.14 -1.25 1.31
N SER A 416 26.26 -0.17 0.53
CA SER A 416 26.75 1.13 1.00
C SER A 416 26.00 1.66 2.22
N ALA A 417 24.67 1.61 2.19
CA ALA A 417 23.85 2.09 3.31
C ALA A 417 24.07 1.24 4.58
N LEU A 418 24.15 -0.08 4.45
CA LEU A 418 24.40 -0.99 5.57
C LEU A 418 25.77 -0.76 6.20
N SER A 419 26.80 -0.50 5.38
CA SER A 419 28.14 -0.13 5.87
C SER A 419 28.10 1.13 6.73
N LEU A 420 27.41 2.18 6.25
CA LEU A 420 27.24 3.44 6.99
C LEU A 420 26.42 3.25 8.28
N ILE A 421 25.33 2.50 8.22
CA ILE A 421 24.49 2.18 9.39
C ILE A 421 25.32 1.48 10.47
N LYS A 422 26.16 0.50 10.09
CA LYS A 422 27.00 -0.24 11.04
C LYS A 422 27.93 0.70 11.80
N LYS A 423 28.60 1.61 11.10
CA LYS A 423 29.52 2.60 11.69
C LYS A 423 28.78 3.56 12.64
N ASN A 424 27.69 4.15 12.18
CA ASN A 424 26.91 5.08 12.99
C ASN A 424 26.31 4.38 14.24
N LYS A 425 25.86 3.13 14.10
CA LYS A 425 25.35 2.33 15.22
C LYS A 425 26.41 2.11 16.30
N GLN A 426 27.65 1.85 15.89
CA GLN A 426 28.77 1.70 16.82
C GLN A 426 28.96 2.98 17.65
N GLN A 427 29.06 4.14 16.99
CA GLN A 427 29.22 5.44 17.66
C GLN A 427 28.06 5.76 18.62
N ILE A 428 26.83 5.47 18.21
CA ILE A 428 25.63 5.65 19.05
C ILE A 428 25.73 4.76 20.30
N THR A 429 26.15 3.50 20.14
CA THR A 429 26.27 2.55 21.26
C THR A 429 27.38 2.95 22.22
N GLU A 430 28.53 3.37 21.69
CA GLU A 430 29.68 3.83 22.49
C GLU A 430 29.40 5.10 23.30
N SER A 431 28.41 5.91 22.90
CA SER A 431 28.03 7.13 23.62
C SER A 431 27.40 6.87 24.99
N GLY A 432 26.87 5.66 25.22
CA GLY A 432 26.13 5.32 26.44
C GLY A 432 24.75 5.99 26.58
N ALA A 433 24.30 6.75 25.57
CA ALA A 433 23.01 7.42 25.60
C ALA A 433 21.84 6.44 25.64
N THR A 434 20.75 6.82 26.29
CA THR A 434 19.52 6.00 26.38
C THR A 434 18.46 6.41 25.36
N THR A 435 18.61 7.61 24.78
CA THR A 435 17.64 8.20 23.85
C THR A 435 18.35 8.88 22.68
N LEU A 436 17.88 8.64 21.45
CA LEU A 436 18.26 9.34 20.23
C LEU A 436 17.07 10.17 19.75
N VAL A 437 17.27 11.48 19.67
CA VAL A 437 16.31 12.45 19.15
C VAL A 437 16.78 12.93 17.78
N THR A 438 15.89 12.89 16.79
CA THR A 438 16.21 13.43 15.46
C THR A 438 15.16 14.41 14.96
N SER A 439 15.60 15.45 14.27
CA SER A 439 14.71 16.48 13.73
C SER A 439 14.18 16.22 12.33
N CYS A 440 14.58 15.11 11.71
CA CYS A 440 14.20 14.79 10.34
C CYS A 440 13.45 13.45 10.28
N PRO A 441 12.21 13.40 9.76
CA PRO A 441 11.47 12.16 9.58
C PRO A 441 12.18 11.09 8.75
N ILE A 442 12.98 11.52 7.77
CA ILE A 442 13.77 10.62 6.91
C ILE A 442 14.82 9.89 7.74
N CYS A 443 15.46 10.59 8.69
CA CYS A 443 16.40 10.02 9.64
C CYS A 443 15.67 9.14 10.67
N TYR A 444 14.55 9.63 11.22
CA TYR A 444 13.72 8.87 12.16
C TYR A 444 13.35 7.50 11.60
N LYS A 445 12.85 7.47 10.36
CA LYS A 445 12.43 6.24 9.69
C LYS A 445 13.54 5.20 9.62
N ILE A 446 14.74 5.60 9.18
CA ILE A 446 15.86 4.65 9.05
C ILE A 446 16.41 4.21 10.41
N PHE A 447 16.49 5.11 11.40
CA PHE A 447 16.90 4.73 12.75
C PHE A 447 15.94 3.71 13.36
N LYS A 448 14.63 3.89 13.15
CA LYS A 448 13.61 2.99 13.68
C LYS A 448 13.61 1.64 12.98
N ASP A 449 13.70 1.63 11.65
CA ASP A 449 13.56 0.41 10.86
C ASP A 449 14.85 -0.41 10.77
N GLU A 450 15.99 0.25 10.56
CA GLU A 450 17.20 -0.39 10.04
C GLU A 450 18.34 -0.51 11.04
N TYR A 451 18.49 0.47 11.92
CA TYR A 451 19.62 0.48 12.86
C TYR A 451 19.45 -0.59 13.96
N LYS A 452 18.21 -1.00 14.28
CA LYS A 452 17.91 -1.94 15.37
C LYS A 452 18.63 -1.53 16.66
N LEU A 453 18.47 -0.28 17.06
CA LEU A 453 19.07 0.28 18.26
C LEU A 453 18.37 -0.28 19.51
N SER A 454 19.11 -0.45 20.60
CA SER A 454 18.58 -0.80 21.93
C SER A 454 18.10 0.41 22.74
N ILE A 455 18.13 1.60 22.14
CA ILE A 455 17.81 2.88 22.76
C ILE A 455 16.51 3.47 22.18
N ASN A 456 15.89 4.40 22.90
CA ASN A 456 14.67 5.04 22.44
C ASN A 456 14.95 5.97 21.27
N VAL A 457 14.29 5.75 20.13
CA VAL A 457 14.38 6.64 18.95
C VAL A 457 13.13 7.49 18.89
N LEU A 458 13.28 8.80 19.04
CA LEU A 458 12.19 9.78 19.06
C LEU A 458 12.37 10.82 17.95
N HIS A 459 11.28 11.17 17.29
CA HIS A 459 11.24 12.36 16.46
C HIS A 459 11.18 13.60 17.36
N HIS A 460 11.72 14.74 16.93
CA HIS A 460 11.72 15.97 17.76
C HIS A 460 10.31 16.32 18.25
N SER A 461 9.26 16.05 17.47
CA SER A 461 7.88 16.39 17.85
C SER A 461 7.39 15.56 19.04
N GLN A 462 7.82 14.30 19.13
CA GLN A 462 7.51 13.43 20.26
C GLN A 462 8.30 13.85 21.49
N TYR A 463 9.60 14.14 21.30
CA TYR A 463 10.48 14.51 22.41
C TYR A 463 10.12 15.88 23.01
N ILE A 464 9.85 16.89 22.19
CA ILE A 464 9.40 18.21 22.67
C ILE A 464 8.09 18.08 23.47
N LEU A 465 7.13 17.29 22.97
CA LEU A 465 5.88 17.03 23.70
C LEU A 465 6.14 16.35 25.06
N GLN A 466 7.08 15.41 25.10
CA GLN A 466 7.51 14.79 26.35
C GLN A 466 8.13 15.81 27.31
N LEU A 467 9.00 16.71 26.83
CA LEU A 467 9.59 17.77 27.67
C LEU A 467 8.54 18.72 28.25
N ILE A 468 7.48 19.04 27.51
CA ILE A 468 6.34 19.83 28.01
C ILE A 468 5.59 19.05 29.11
N ARG A 469 5.29 17.77 28.88
CA ARG A 469 4.58 16.91 29.86
C ARG A 469 5.37 16.71 31.15
N GLU A 470 6.69 16.64 31.05
CA GLU A 470 7.61 16.55 32.20
C GLU A 470 7.86 17.91 32.87
N ASN A 471 7.21 18.99 32.42
CA ASN A 471 7.42 20.37 32.90
C ASN A 471 8.88 20.86 32.78
N LYS A 472 9.69 20.27 31.90
CA LYS A 472 11.07 20.73 31.63
C LYS A 472 11.11 21.99 30.79
N ILE A 473 10.08 22.20 29.96
CA ILE A 473 9.84 23.45 29.24
C ILE A 473 8.38 23.87 29.42
N GLN A 474 8.14 25.18 29.43
CA GLN A 474 6.80 25.75 29.48
C GLN A 474 6.56 26.56 28.20
N VAL A 475 5.37 26.40 27.63
CA VAL A 475 4.96 27.09 26.40
C VAL A 475 3.63 27.81 26.66
N ASP A 476 3.46 28.95 26.02
CA ASP A 476 2.19 29.67 25.97
C ASP A 476 1.56 29.49 24.60
N ALA A 477 0.28 29.12 24.59
CA ALA A 477 -0.46 29.00 23.35
C ALA A 477 -0.58 30.37 22.66
N SER A 478 -0.23 30.42 21.38
CA SER A 478 -0.49 31.59 20.54
C SER A 478 -1.86 31.49 19.86
N ASN A 479 -2.50 32.63 19.59
CA ASN A 479 -3.72 32.68 18.79
C ASN A 479 -3.46 32.48 17.28
N LEU A 480 -2.22 32.17 16.87
CA LEU A 480 -1.85 31.95 15.49
C LEU A 480 -2.62 30.76 14.90
N LYS A 481 -3.29 31.00 13.79
CA LYS A 481 -4.07 30.01 13.05
C LYS A 481 -3.13 29.17 12.18
N THR A 482 -2.92 27.91 12.52
CA THR A 482 -1.92 27.05 11.86
C THR A 482 -2.55 25.91 11.06
N VAL A 483 -1.99 25.61 9.88
CA VAL A 483 -2.27 24.37 9.13
C VAL A 483 -1.04 23.47 9.20
N TYR A 484 -1.25 22.21 9.56
CA TYR A 484 -0.16 21.24 9.65
C TYR A 484 -0.07 20.35 8.41
N HIS A 485 1.14 20.26 7.85
CA HIS A 485 1.49 19.27 6.84
C HIS A 485 2.09 18.03 7.49
N ASP A 486 1.42 16.88 7.36
CA ASP A 486 1.96 15.58 7.76
C ASP A 486 3.07 15.11 6.81
N PRO A 487 4.34 15.01 7.28
CA PRO A 487 5.43 14.51 6.45
C PRO A 487 5.25 13.03 6.14
N CYS A 488 5.49 12.62 4.89
CA CYS A 488 5.21 11.25 4.44
C CYS A 488 5.96 10.15 5.21
N GLU A 489 7.22 10.37 5.58
CA GLU A 489 8.01 9.38 6.35
C GLU A 489 7.62 9.34 7.83
N LEU A 490 7.16 10.46 8.41
CA LEU A 490 6.71 10.51 9.82
C LEU A 490 5.32 9.88 9.96
N GLY A 491 4.39 10.29 9.11
CA GLY A 491 3.03 9.80 9.04
C GLY A 491 2.96 8.40 8.43
N ARG A 492 2.82 8.31 7.10
CA ARG A 492 2.63 7.00 6.42
C ARG A 492 3.78 6.02 6.64
N GLY A 493 5.01 6.50 6.75
CA GLY A 493 6.18 5.66 6.97
C GLY A 493 6.29 5.11 8.39
N SER A 494 5.89 5.87 9.41
CA SER A 494 6.18 5.57 10.82
C SER A 494 4.98 5.55 11.75
N GLY A 495 3.79 5.92 11.27
CA GLY A 495 2.53 5.93 12.03
C GLY A 495 2.40 7.09 13.03
N ILE A 496 3.27 8.10 12.97
CA ILE A 496 3.31 9.20 13.93
C ILE A 496 2.46 10.36 13.39
N TYR A 497 1.24 10.50 13.92
CA TYR A 497 0.29 11.55 13.55
C TYR A 497 -0.20 12.38 14.74
N ASN A 498 -0.36 11.74 15.91
CA ASN A 498 -1.02 12.33 17.06
C ASN A 498 -0.10 13.26 17.84
N GLU A 499 1.15 12.86 18.08
CA GLU A 499 2.10 13.60 18.89
C GLU A 499 2.45 14.98 18.29
N PRO A 500 2.70 15.13 16.96
CA PRO A 500 2.86 16.45 16.37
C PRO A 500 1.64 17.36 16.54
N ARG A 501 0.41 16.81 16.50
CA ARG A 501 -0.81 17.61 16.66
C ARG A 501 -1.04 18.05 18.09
N GLN A 502 -0.83 17.14 19.04
CA GLN A 502 -0.90 17.46 20.47
C GLN A 502 0.11 18.55 20.82
N LEU A 503 1.32 18.47 20.27
CA LEU A 503 2.30 19.54 20.42
C LEU A 503 1.81 20.87 19.82
N LEU A 504 1.24 20.86 18.61
CA LEU A 504 0.73 22.07 17.96
C LEU A 504 -0.44 22.72 18.70
N GLN A 505 -1.33 21.92 19.27
CA GLN A 505 -2.44 22.39 20.10
C GLN A 505 -1.97 23.12 21.35
N ASN A 506 -0.79 22.80 21.88
CA ASN A 506 -0.21 23.49 23.03
C ASN A 506 0.43 24.85 22.67
N VAL A 507 0.74 25.10 21.40
CA VAL A 507 1.51 26.29 20.98
C VAL A 507 0.76 27.19 19.99
N SER A 508 -0.33 26.72 19.40
CA SER A 508 -1.09 27.43 18.36
C SER A 508 -2.53 26.93 18.21
N ASN A 509 -3.34 27.66 17.44
CA ASN A 509 -4.68 27.23 17.04
C ASN A 509 -4.62 26.39 15.75
N LEU A 510 -4.56 25.06 15.89
CA LEU A 510 -4.47 24.10 14.78
C LEU A 510 -5.81 23.93 14.05
N ILE A 511 -5.84 24.24 12.76
CA ILE A 511 -6.99 24.03 11.88
C ILE A 511 -6.96 22.61 11.29
N SER A 512 -8.10 21.92 11.30
CA SER A 512 -8.25 20.65 10.56
C SER A 512 -8.56 20.89 9.09
N ILE A 513 -7.96 20.08 8.22
CA ILE A 513 -8.10 20.19 6.77
C ILE A 513 -8.46 18.85 6.13
N LYS A 514 -8.97 18.86 4.89
CA LYS A 514 -9.30 17.62 4.16
C LYS A 514 -8.09 16.75 3.82
N LYS A 515 -6.90 17.33 3.68
CA LYS A 515 -5.65 16.65 3.25
C LYS A 515 -4.67 16.49 4.40
N GLU A 516 -5.11 15.76 5.42
CA GLU A 516 -4.34 15.52 6.64
C GLU A 516 -4.13 14.02 6.90
N LYS A 517 -3.23 13.69 7.83
CA LYS A 517 -2.89 12.32 8.24
C LYS A 517 -2.51 11.42 7.06
N GLU A 518 -3.10 10.23 6.93
CA GLU A 518 -2.78 9.29 5.86
C GLU A 518 -3.04 9.86 4.46
N ASP A 519 -4.00 10.78 4.34
CA ASP A 519 -4.41 11.44 3.10
C ASP A 519 -3.57 12.68 2.73
N SER A 520 -2.63 13.08 3.59
CA SER A 520 -1.71 14.19 3.34
C SER A 520 -0.97 14.07 2.01
N LEU A 521 -0.86 15.18 1.30
CA LEU A 521 -0.17 15.27 0.03
C LEU A 521 1.36 15.18 0.22
N CYS A 522 2.10 14.75 -0.79
CA CYS A 522 3.56 14.81 -0.78
C CYS A 522 4.01 16.23 -1.10
N CYS A 523 5.01 16.76 -0.39
CA CYS A 523 5.59 18.07 -0.69
C CYS A 523 6.28 18.17 -2.06
N GLY A 524 6.60 17.05 -2.72
CA GLY A 524 7.31 17.02 -4.01
C GLY A 524 8.84 17.03 -3.92
N GLY A 525 9.42 17.33 -2.75
CA GLY A 525 10.88 17.46 -2.57
C GLY A 525 11.71 16.15 -2.54
N SER A 526 11.05 14.99 -2.40
CA SER A 526 11.61 13.62 -2.30
C SER A 526 13.11 13.42 -2.59
N LEU A 527 13.85 12.88 -1.61
CA LEU A 527 15.24 12.41 -1.79
C LEU A 527 15.36 11.13 -2.63
N GLY A 528 14.25 10.43 -2.88
CA GLY A 528 14.20 9.21 -3.67
C GLY A 528 13.80 9.41 -5.12
N ASN A 529 13.60 10.64 -5.59
CA ASN A 529 13.29 10.93 -6.99
C ASN A 529 14.52 11.55 -7.67
N PHE A 530 14.92 10.96 -8.80
CA PHE A 530 16.14 11.33 -9.51
C PHE A 530 15.90 11.82 -10.94
N LYS A 531 14.65 12.05 -11.33
CA LYS A 531 14.28 12.37 -12.72
C LYS A 531 13.42 13.62 -12.87
N LEU A 532 12.71 14.06 -11.82
CA LEU A 532 11.92 15.29 -11.87
C LEU A 532 12.80 16.52 -12.00
N SER A 533 12.43 17.40 -12.90
CA SER A 533 12.96 18.75 -13.03
C SER A 533 12.58 19.62 -11.82
N VAL A 534 13.27 20.75 -11.68
CA VAL A 534 12.98 21.72 -10.61
C VAL A 534 11.58 22.31 -10.77
N SER A 535 11.17 22.65 -11.99
CA SER A 535 9.84 23.22 -12.27
C SER A 535 8.71 22.24 -11.91
N GLU A 536 8.84 20.96 -12.25
CA GLU A 536 7.84 19.94 -11.88
C GLU A 536 7.74 19.78 -10.35
N LYS A 537 8.87 19.78 -9.63
CA LYS A 537 8.87 19.73 -8.16
C LYS A 537 8.18 20.95 -7.56
N LEU A 538 8.48 22.16 -8.07
CA LEU A 538 7.84 23.39 -7.62
C LEU A 538 6.33 23.36 -7.90
N GLN A 539 5.90 22.91 -9.08
CA GLN A 539 4.49 22.79 -9.43
C GLN A 539 3.73 21.86 -8.48
N ILE A 540 4.29 20.68 -8.15
CA ILE A 540 3.70 19.77 -7.16
C ILE A 540 3.58 20.48 -5.81
N SER A 541 4.63 21.19 -5.39
CA SER A 541 4.66 21.92 -4.11
C SER A 541 3.61 23.03 -4.06
N SER A 542 3.51 23.84 -5.12
CA SER A 542 2.53 24.91 -5.25
C SER A 542 1.10 24.40 -5.20
N ASN A 543 0.81 23.24 -5.81
CA ASN A 543 -0.52 22.63 -5.72
C ASN A 543 -0.89 22.26 -4.28
N VAL A 544 0.08 21.79 -3.48
CA VAL A 544 -0.16 21.51 -2.05
C VAL A 544 -0.41 22.79 -1.26
N ILE A 545 0.36 23.85 -1.53
CA ILE A 545 0.16 25.14 -0.85
C ILE A 545 -1.22 25.71 -1.16
N LYS A 546 -1.67 25.67 -2.41
CA LYS A 546 -3.01 26.10 -2.80
C LYS A 546 -4.11 25.36 -2.03
N GLU A 547 -3.94 24.08 -1.75
CA GLU A 547 -4.88 23.31 -0.91
C GLU A 547 -4.91 23.79 0.54
N PHE A 548 -3.78 24.27 1.08
CA PHE A 548 -3.69 24.81 2.44
C PHE A 548 -4.21 26.26 2.53
N GLU A 549 -3.99 27.07 1.50
CA GLU A 549 -4.46 28.46 1.40
C GLU A 549 -5.99 28.59 1.51
N LEU A 550 -6.74 27.57 1.09
CA LEU A 550 -8.21 27.52 1.21
C LEU A 550 -8.71 27.66 2.65
N TYR A 551 -7.86 27.41 3.64
CA TYR A 551 -8.20 27.49 5.07
C TYR A 551 -7.68 28.78 5.72
N THR A 552 -7.10 29.69 4.93
CA THR A 552 -6.56 30.99 5.35
C THR A 552 -5.70 30.93 6.62
N PRO A 553 -4.65 30.07 6.67
CA PRO A 553 -3.79 30.01 7.85
C PRO A 553 -2.84 31.22 7.93
N ASP A 554 -2.51 31.63 9.14
CA ASP A 554 -1.42 32.60 9.38
C ASP A 554 -0.05 31.96 9.12
N MET A 555 0.03 30.63 9.30
CA MET A 555 1.27 29.88 9.17
C MET A 555 1.04 28.43 8.77
N ILE A 556 1.90 27.93 7.89
CA ILE A 556 1.98 26.50 7.55
C ILE A 556 3.09 25.88 8.38
N VAL A 557 2.76 24.79 9.09
CA VAL A 557 3.69 24.10 9.97
C VAL A 557 3.95 22.69 9.46
N THR A 558 5.19 22.24 9.55
CA THR A 558 5.59 20.85 9.23
C THR A 558 6.56 20.37 10.30
N ALA A 559 6.73 19.05 10.43
CA ALA A 559 7.74 18.46 11.30
C ALA A 559 8.85 17.81 10.45
N CYS A 560 9.26 18.50 9.38
CA CYS A 560 10.19 17.94 8.39
C CYS A 560 10.98 19.05 7.70
N PRO A 561 12.32 19.06 7.82
CA PRO A 561 13.17 20.08 7.22
C PRO A 561 13.08 20.10 5.68
N LEU A 562 12.92 18.94 5.04
CA LEU A 562 12.75 18.86 3.58
C LEU A 562 11.43 19.47 3.12
N CYS A 563 10.32 19.17 3.82
CA CYS A 563 9.03 19.76 3.51
C CYS A 563 9.07 21.28 3.70
N LYS A 564 9.65 21.76 4.81
CA LYS A 564 9.82 23.20 5.08
C LYS A 564 10.55 23.86 3.92
N LYS A 565 11.77 23.40 3.60
CA LYS A 565 12.60 23.95 2.52
C LYS A 565 11.89 23.94 1.17
N THR A 566 11.08 22.91 0.90
CA THR A 566 10.35 22.79 -0.36
C THR A 566 9.19 23.80 -0.44
N PHE A 567 8.40 23.92 0.61
CA PHE A 567 7.27 24.84 0.67
C PHE A 567 7.67 26.30 0.77
N SER A 568 8.73 26.64 1.52
CA SER A 568 9.23 28.02 1.63
C SER A 568 9.63 28.64 0.29
N ARG A 569 9.85 27.84 -0.77
CA ARG A 569 10.18 28.33 -2.11
C ARG A 569 8.96 28.77 -2.92
N VAL A 570 7.76 28.37 -2.52
CA VAL A 570 6.53 28.56 -3.31
C VAL A 570 5.38 29.18 -2.52
N SER A 571 5.48 29.21 -1.18
CA SER A 571 4.44 29.75 -0.30
C SER A 571 4.70 31.21 0.02
N ALA A 572 3.69 32.05 -0.12
CA ALA A 572 3.69 33.40 0.43
C ALA A 572 3.41 33.40 1.95
N ILE A 573 2.61 32.43 2.42
CA ILE A 573 2.34 32.22 3.84
C ILE A 573 3.62 31.70 4.52
N PRO A 574 4.01 32.24 5.69
CA PRO A 574 5.18 31.75 6.43
C PRO A 574 5.13 30.23 6.68
N VAL A 575 6.24 29.55 6.39
CA VAL A 575 6.39 28.11 6.62
C VAL A 575 7.43 27.88 7.71
N LYS A 576 7.02 27.26 8.83
CA LYS A 576 7.91 26.94 9.95
C LYS A 576 7.95 25.45 10.24
N ASP A 577 9.05 25.04 10.86
CA ASP A 577 9.10 23.74 11.53
C ASP A 577 8.42 23.84 12.90
N ILE A 578 7.83 22.73 13.36
CA ILE A 578 7.17 22.65 14.66
C ILE A 578 8.11 23.01 15.83
N ALA A 579 9.40 22.70 15.72
CA ALA A 579 10.39 23.09 16.73
C ALA A 579 10.58 24.61 16.81
N GLU A 580 10.57 25.31 15.67
CA GLU A 580 10.71 26.78 15.62
C GLU A 580 9.50 27.49 16.21
N LEU A 581 8.30 26.98 15.92
CA LEU A 581 7.06 27.48 16.50
C LEU A 581 7.05 27.25 18.01
N THR A 582 7.43 26.04 18.45
CA THR A 582 7.53 25.72 19.88
C THR A 582 8.53 26.65 20.58
N PHE A 583 9.72 26.84 20.01
CA PHE A 583 10.73 27.74 20.58
C PHE A 583 10.22 29.19 20.70
N THR A 584 9.47 29.67 19.72
CA THR A 584 8.86 31.02 19.77
C THR A 584 7.81 31.11 20.88
N ALA A 585 7.07 30.02 21.14
CA ALA A 585 6.05 29.93 22.17
C ALA A 585 6.60 29.65 23.58
N MET A 586 7.90 29.36 23.74
CA MET A 586 8.49 29.08 25.04
C MET A 586 8.52 30.33 25.92
N ARG A 587 8.10 30.18 27.19
CA ARG A 587 8.33 31.21 28.20
C ARG A 587 9.82 31.42 28.38
N LYS A 588 10.30 32.64 28.13
CA LYS A 588 11.66 33.01 28.53
C LYS A 588 11.72 32.90 30.05
N LYS A 589 12.59 32.02 30.55
CA LYS A 589 12.87 31.94 31.99
C LYS A 589 13.51 33.27 32.36
N TYR A 590 12.75 34.18 32.98
CA TYR A 590 13.30 35.40 33.56
C TYR A 590 14.30 34.98 34.64
N LYS A 591 15.59 34.88 34.29
CA LYS A 591 16.66 35.17 35.24
C LYS A 591 16.88 36.67 35.15
N ILE A 592 16.14 37.42 35.96
CA ILE A 592 16.59 38.75 36.38
C ILE A 592 17.83 38.50 37.24
N ASN A 593 19.00 38.55 36.61
CA ASN A 593 20.23 38.93 37.28
C ASN A 593 20.67 40.24 36.61
N THR A 594 20.08 41.32 37.08
CA THR A 594 20.47 42.70 36.81
C THR A 594 21.83 42.96 37.41
N GLU A 595 22.91 42.54 36.75
CA GLU A 595 24.25 43.04 37.10
C GLU A 595 25.30 43.04 35.97
N LEU A 596 24.98 42.59 34.75
CA LEU A 596 25.97 42.57 33.65
C LEU A 596 25.60 43.41 32.40
N GLN A 597 24.56 44.23 32.47
CA GLN A 597 24.24 45.21 31.40
C GLN A 597 24.99 46.54 31.50
N ARG A 598 26.10 46.60 32.25
CA ARG A 598 27.06 47.70 32.18
C ARG A 598 28.43 47.16 31.83
N LYS A 599 28.64 46.81 30.56
CA LYS A 599 29.89 46.98 29.80
C LYS A 599 29.79 46.20 28.48
N GLN A 600 29.38 46.87 27.42
CA GLN A 600 30.00 46.68 26.11
C GLN A 600 29.96 48.02 25.34
N PRO A 601 31.02 48.34 24.56
CA PRO A 601 31.19 49.63 23.89
C PRO A 601 30.33 49.73 22.63
N LYS A 602 30.03 50.97 22.21
CA LYS A 602 29.29 51.29 20.99
C LYS A 602 30.12 50.93 19.74
N GLU A 603 29.61 50.04 18.89
CA GLU A 603 30.03 49.91 17.50
C GLU A 603 29.38 51.03 16.67
N SER A 604 30.08 52.16 16.55
CA SER A 604 29.81 53.18 15.54
C SER A 604 31.12 53.81 15.12
N GLU A 605 32.06 53.00 14.62
CA GLU A 605 33.26 53.44 13.91
C GLU A 605 33.92 52.19 13.31
N MET A 606 33.60 51.88 12.06
CA MET A 606 34.43 51.15 11.08
C MET A 606 33.63 51.00 9.78
N ILE A 607 33.32 52.12 9.14
CA ILE A 607 33.11 52.20 7.69
C ILE A 607 33.97 53.37 7.23
N SER A 608 35.27 53.13 7.04
CA SER A 608 36.20 53.84 6.16
C SER A 608 37.63 53.40 6.51
N GLY A 609 38.26 52.64 5.62
CA GLY A 609 39.64 52.14 5.75
C GLY A 609 39.88 50.97 4.83
#